data_AF-A0A960NJQ5-F1
#
_entry.id   AF-A0A960NJQ5-F1
#
_cell.length_a   1.000
_cell.length_b   1.000
_cell.length_c   1.000
_cell.angle_alpha   90.00
_cell.angle_beta   90.00
_cell.angle_gamma   90.00
#
_symmetry.space_group_name_H-M   'P 1'
#
loop_
_entity.id
_entity.type
_entity.pdbx_description
1 polymer ?
#
loop_
_entity_poly.entity_id
_entity_poly.type
_entity_poly.pdbx_seq_one_letter_code
_entity_poly.pdbx_strand_id
1 'polypeptide(L)'
;QLQHLDIVSVESIAPRNQFFQPYSWKVRTGLSQHPRRPNQDSLVFFLNTGSGLAWENRLLPGLIFGMAEVRGQLAPQHPDSYAGGGGVSIGWMISFTEQWKVLARASATWMALGETYEDHAASLGTDLRITDRWSLRLESAYTWRDGYEYPEAQLWLHHYF
;
A
#
# COMPACT_ATOMS: atom_id res chain seq x y z
N GLN A 1 2.53 -16.68 -9.46
CA GLN A 1 2.10 -16.45 -8.06
C GLN A 1 3.08 -15.45 -7.46
N LEU A 2 2.65 -14.25 -7.08
CA LEU A 2 3.53 -13.27 -6.46
C LEU A 2 3.83 -13.72 -5.03
N GLN A 3 5.11 -13.87 -4.67
CA GLN A 3 5.51 -14.12 -3.29
C GLN A 3 6.01 -12.80 -2.69
N HIS A 4 5.44 -12.42 -1.54
CA HIS A 4 5.74 -11.18 -0.85
C HIS A 4 6.00 -11.43 0.63
N LEU A 5 7.03 -10.78 1.17
CA LEU A 5 7.38 -10.80 2.57
C LEU A 5 7.60 -9.36 3.05
N ASP A 6 6.70 -8.88 3.91
CA ASP A 6 6.87 -7.61 4.61
C ASP A 6 7.75 -7.83 5.85
N ILE A 7 8.87 -7.11 5.92
CA ILE A 7 9.77 -7.10 7.10
C ILE A 7 9.33 -5.99 8.06
N VAL A 8 9.04 -4.81 7.52
CA VAL A 8 8.47 -3.68 8.27
C VAL A 8 7.30 -3.13 7.47
N SER A 9 6.16 -2.94 8.13
CA SER A 9 4.99 -2.29 7.55
C SER A 9 4.30 -1.47 8.63
N VAL A 10 4.55 -0.16 8.61
CA VAL A 10 3.95 0.79 9.55
C VAL A 10 3.30 1.89 8.75
N GLU A 11 2.05 2.19 9.09
CA GLU A 11 1.31 3.29 8.50
C GLU A 11 0.46 3.96 9.59
N SER A 12 0.65 5.26 9.75
CA SER A 12 -0.08 6.09 10.69
C SER A 12 -0.82 7.17 9.92
N ILE A 13 -2.14 7.06 9.86
CA ILE A 13 -3.03 8.03 9.22
C ILE A 13 -3.72 8.83 10.32
N ALA A 14 -3.27 10.06 10.54
CA ALA A 14 -3.70 10.87 11.67
C ALA A 14 -4.56 12.06 11.19
N PRO A 15 -5.87 12.11 11.55
CA PRO A 15 -6.73 13.22 11.16
C PRO A 15 -6.26 14.54 11.77
N ARG A 16 -6.36 15.61 10.99
CA ARG A 16 -6.08 16.97 11.43
C ARG A 16 -7.38 17.70 11.76
N ASN A 17 -7.39 18.43 12.88
CA ASN A 17 -8.45 19.34 13.29
C ASN A 17 -7.87 20.70 13.73
N GLN A 18 -8.72 21.60 14.25
CA GLN A 18 -8.30 22.96 14.63
C GLN A 18 -7.24 22.98 15.76
N PHE A 19 -7.19 21.95 16.59
CA PHE A 19 -6.33 21.89 17.78
C PHE A 19 -5.14 20.93 17.61
N PHE A 20 -5.29 19.89 16.78
CA PHE A 20 -4.28 18.86 16.54
C PHE A 20 -4.02 18.73 15.04
N GLN A 21 -2.78 18.98 14.63
CA GLN A 21 -2.38 19.01 13.22
C GLN A 21 -1.25 18.01 12.88
N PRO A 22 -1.36 16.74 13.28
CA PRO A 22 -0.31 15.75 13.05
C PRO A 22 -0.05 15.51 11.56
N TYR A 23 1.12 14.94 11.27
CA TYR A 23 1.44 14.40 9.95
C TYR A 23 1.10 12.91 9.90
N SER A 24 0.55 12.48 8.78
CA SER A 24 0.46 11.06 8.44
C SER A 24 1.80 10.62 7.88
N TRP A 25 2.18 9.38 8.14
CA TRP A 25 3.43 8.81 7.62
C TRP A 25 3.31 7.32 7.45
N LYS A 26 4.17 6.77 6.60
CA LYS A 26 4.30 5.33 6.42
C LYS A 26 5.73 4.94 6.11
N VAL A 27 6.07 3.71 6.47
CA VAL A 27 7.27 3.02 6.02
C VAL A 27 6.93 1.56 5.79
N ARG A 28 7.28 1.05 4.62
CA ARG A 28 7.11 -0.35 4.23
C ARG A 28 8.39 -0.83 3.57
N THR A 29 8.91 -1.97 4.00
CA THR A 29 10.06 -2.61 3.36
C THR A 29 9.99 -4.11 3.52
N GLY A 30 10.59 -4.82 2.56
CA GLY A 30 10.50 -6.26 2.49
C GLY A 30 11.12 -6.82 1.22
N LEU A 31 10.74 -8.05 0.92
CA LEU A 31 11.14 -8.78 -0.28
C LEU A 31 9.90 -9.13 -1.09
N SER A 32 9.96 -8.94 -2.40
CA SER A 32 8.89 -9.34 -3.31
C SER A 32 9.46 -9.98 -4.57
N GLN A 33 8.78 -11.00 -5.10
CA GLN A 33 9.12 -11.57 -6.39
C GLN A 33 8.43 -10.76 -7.47
N HIS A 34 9.20 -10.07 -8.31
CA HIS A 34 8.65 -9.34 -9.45
C HIS A 34 8.74 -10.23 -10.71
N PRO A 35 7.62 -10.48 -11.42
CA PRO A 35 7.67 -11.09 -12.73
C PRO A 35 8.25 -10.06 -13.71
N ARG A 36 9.55 -10.17 -14.00
CA ARG A 36 10.26 -9.22 -14.88
C ARG A 36 10.07 -9.57 -16.36
N ARG A 37 9.95 -10.88 -16.66
CA ARG A 37 9.72 -11.50 -17.97
C ARG A 37 9.05 -12.86 -17.78
N PRO A 38 8.41 -13.46 -18.81
CA PRO A 38 8.01 -14.86 -18.75
C PRO A 38 9.21 -15.74 -18.34
N ASN A 39 9.09 -16.50 -17.26
CA ASN A 39 10.13 -17.37 -16.66
C ASN A 39 11.30 -16.69 -15.94
N GLN A 40 11.21 -15.42 -15.54
CA GLN A 40 12.21 -14.79 -14.66
C GLN A 40 11.53 -14.07 -13.48
N ASP A 41 11.26 -14.84 -12.43
CA ASP A 41 10.89 -14.31 -11.12
C ASP A 41 12.19 -13.88 -10.42
N SER A 42 12.37 -12.57 -10.27
CA SER A 42 13.53 -12.02 -9.53
C SER A 42 13.07 -11.55 -8.16
N LEU A 43 13.79 -11.98 -7.11
CA LEU A 43 13.58 -11.49 -5.76
C LEU A 43 14.13 -10.06 -5.67
N VAL A 44 13.26 -9.12 -5.29
CA VAL A 44 13.57 -7.70 -5.17
C VAL A 44 13.36 -7.26 -3.73
N PHE A 45 14.35 -6.59 -3.17
CA PHE A 45 14.18 -5.84 -1.94
C PHE A 45 13.54 -4.50 -2.27
N PHE A 46 12.50 -4.11 -1.53
CA PHE A 46 11.83 -2.83 -1.75
C PHE A 46 11.78 -1.98 -0.49
N LEU A 47 11.72 -0.67 -0.69
CA LEU A 47 11.43 0.34 0.32
C LEU A 47 10.36 1.28 -0.25
N ASN A 48 9.33 1.55 0.53
CA ASN A 48 8.35 2.62 0.29
C ASN A 48 8.20 3.40 1.59
N THR A 49 8.50 4.69 1.54
CA THR A 49 8.28 5.60 2.67
C THR A 49 7.52 6.83 2.19
N GLY A 50 6.71 7.43 3.05
CA GLY A 50 5.94 8.59 2.66
C GLY A 50 5.42 9.38 3.84
N SER A 51 5.04 10.62 3.54
CA SER A 51 4.38 11.52 4.48
C SER A 51 3.17 12.15 3.81
N GLY A 52 2.20 12.53 4.63
CA GLY A 52 0.93 13.00 4.11
C GLY A 52 0.09 13.67 5.16
N LEU A 53 -1.14 13.93 4.76
CA LEU A 53 -2.13 14.61 5.57
C LEU A 53 -3.46 13.87 5.44
N ALA A 54 -4.24 13.88 6.52
CA ALA A 54 -5.55 13.27 6.57
C ALA A 54 -6.56 14.21 7.22
N TRP A 55 -7.81 14.14 6.75
CA TRP A 55 -8.90 14.96 7.23
C TRP A 55 -10.18 14.15 7.29
N GLU A 56 -10.95 14.37 8.35
CA GLU A 56 -12.33 13.90 8.39
C GLU A 56 -13.14 14.75 7.41
N ASN A 57 -13.87 14.07 6.52
CA ASN A 57 -14.73 14.76 5.58
C ASN A 57 -16.07 15.07 6.25
N ARG A 58 -16.57 16.31 6.11
CA ARG A 58 -17.89 16.71 6.64
C ARG A 58 -19.05 16.26 5.74
N LEU A 59 -18.78 16.03 4.45
CA LEU A 59 -19.79 15.68 3.44
C LEU A 59 -19.91 14.17 3.20
N LEU A 60 -18.84 13.42 3.47
CA LEU A 60 -18.79 11.97 3.29
C LEU A 60 -18.29 11.33 4.59
N PRO A 61 -18.86 10.19 5.02
CA PRO A 61 -18.41 9.53 6.22
C PRO A 61 -16.96 9.06 6.09
N GLY A 62 -16.18 9.22 7.16
CA GLY A 62 -14.84 8.69 7.28
C GLY A 62 -13.70 9.67 7.01
N LEU A 63 -12.53 9.11 6.79
CA LEU A 63 -11.25 9.80 6.73
C LEU A 63 -10.71 9.77 5.30
N ILE A 64 -10.42 10.94 4.73
CA ILE A 64 -9.68 11.04 3.47
C ILE A 64 -8.23 11.40 3.76
N PHE A 65 -7.31 10.87 2.97
CA PHE A 65 -5.89 11.20 3.10
C PHE A 65 -5.20 11.26 1.75
N GLY A 66 -4.09 11.99 1.72
CA GLY A 66 -3.16 12.03 0.61
C GLY A 66 -1.72 11.92 1.12
N MET A 67 -0.87 11.24 0.37
CA MET A 67 0.54 11.03 0.69
C MET A 67 1.43 11.31 -0.51
N ALA A 68 2.60 11.90 -0.25
CA ALA A 68 3.74 11.88 -1.14
C ALA A 68 4.69 10.75 -0.68
N GLU A 69 5.19 9.98 -1.64
CA GLU A 69 5.94 8.75 -1.41
C GLU A 69 7.28 8.78 -2.15
N VAL A 70 8.26 8.12 -1.56
CA VAL A 70 9.53 7.75 -2.19
C VAL A 70 9.59 6.23 -2.20
N ARG A 71 9.94 5.66 -3.36
CA ARG A 71 10.08 4.22 -3.55
C ARG A 71 11.46 3.87 -4.08
N GLY A 72 11.97 2.73 -3.62
CA GLY A 72 13.24 2.17 -4.07
C GLY A 72 13.17 0.65 -4.13
N GLN A 73 13.87 0.08 -5.10
CA GLN A 73 13.96 -1.35 -5.34
C GLN A 73 15.39 -1.74 -5.68
N LEU A 74 15.85 -2.85 -5.13
CA LEU A 74 17.18 -3.42 -5.38
C LEU A 74 17.00 -4.92 -5.64
N ALA A 75 17.53 -5.43 -6.74
CA ALA A 75 17.53 -6.86 -7.02
C ALA A 75 18.88 -7.49 -6.62
N PRO A 76 18.99 -8.21 -5.49
CA PRO A 76 20.29 -8.72 -5.03
C PRO A 76 20.94 -9.70 -6.01
N GLN A 77 20.13 -10.38 -6.82
CA GLN A 77 20.59 -11.35 -7.82
C GLN A 77 21.17 -10.69 -9.07
N HIS A 78 20.93 -9.40 -9.29
CA HIS A 78 21.43 -8.62 -10.43
C HIS A 78 21.94 -7.27 -9.88
N PRO A 79 23.23 -7.19 -9.48
CA PRO A 79 23.79 -6.04 -8.78
C PRO A 79 23.64 -4.70 -9.50
N ASP A 80 23.52 -4.71 -10.84
CA ASP A 80 23.34 -3.52 -11.68
C ASP A 80 21.88 -3.09 -11.82
N SER A 81 20.94 -3.83 -11.22
CA SER A 81 19.51 -3.62 -11.38
C SER A 81 18.93 -3.02 -10.09
N TYR A 82 18.73 -1.71 -10.13
CA TYR A 82 18.02 -0.92 -9.13
C TYR A 82 16.93 -0.09 -9.81
N ALA A 83 15.88 0.23 -9.07
CA ALA A 83 14.86 1.18 -9.50
C ALA A 83 14.58 2.15 -8.35
N GLY A 84 14.42 3.44 -8.64
CA GLY A 84 14.14 4.45 -7.63
C GLY A 84 13.25 5.56 -8.18
N GLY A 85 12.34 6.05 -7.35
CA GLY A 85 11.31 6.95 -7.81
C GLY A 85 10.48 7.60 -6.70
N GLY A 86 9.50 8.37 -7.15
CA GLY A 86 8.54 9.05 -6.31
C GLY A 86 7.12 8.67 -6.70
N GLY A 87 6.19 8.83 -5.78
CA GLY A 87 4.79 8.56 -6.05
C GLY A 87 3.87 9.39 -5.18
N VAL A 88 2.59 9.30 -5.50
CA VAL A 88 1.52 9.88 -4.69
C VAL A 88 0.47 8.82 -4.45
N SER A 89 -0.20 8.89 -3.31
CA SER A 89 -1.40 8.11 -3.07
C SER A 89 -2.48 8.95 -2.42
N ILE A 90 -3.72 8.56 -2.70
CA ILE A 90 -4.91 9.06 -2.04
C ILE A 90 -5.69 7.87 -1.49
N GLY A 91 -6.42 8.08 -0.42
CA GLY A 91 -7.31 7.05 0.08
C GLY A 91 -8.45 7.59 0.91
N TRP A 92 -9.42 6.71 1.10
CA TRP A 92 -10.64 6.95 1.84
C TRP A 92 -10.91 5.76 2.75
N MET A 93 -10.97 6.01 4.05
CA MET A 93 -11.27 5.02 5.08
C MET A 93 -12.64 5.29 5.69
N ILE A 94 -13.53 4.32 5.56
CA ILE A 94 -14.91 4.39 6.05
C ILE A 94 -15.06 3.37 7.17
N SER A 95 -15.63 3.78 8.30
CA SER A 95 -16.07 2.84 9.34
C SER A 95 -17.59 2.76 9.27
N PHE A 96 -18.11 1.66 8.74
CA PHE A 96 -19.57 1.43 8.65
C PHE A 96 -20.15 1.15 10.03
N THR A 97 -19.40 0.43 10.85
CA THR A 97 -19.65 0.19 12.28
C THR A 97 -18.33 0.23 13.04
N GLU A 98 -18.34 0.04 14.35
CA GLU A 98 -17.11 -0.10 15.14
C GLU A 98 -16.29 -1.35 14.75
N GLN A 99 -16.95 -2.35 14.15
CA GLN A 99 -16.37 -3.63 13.78
C GLN A 99 -16.03 -3.75 12.29
N TRP A 100 -16.51 -2.84 11.45
CA TRP A 100 -16.35 -2.95 9.99
C TRP A 100 -15.75 -1.68 9.41
N LYS A 101 -14.54 -1.83 8.87
CA LYS A 101 -13.80 -0.76 8.21
C LYS A 101 -13.50 -1.13 6.77
N VAL A 102 -13.59 -0.15 5.89
CA VAL A 102 -13.22 -0.27 4.47
C VAL A 102 -12.22 0.82 4.14
N LEU A 103 -11.17 0.46 3.40
CA LEU A 103 -10.15 1.37 2.89
C LEU A 103 -10.08 1.24 1.37
N ALA A 104 -10.42 2.31 0.66
CA ALA A 104 -10.10 2.45 -0.75
C ALA A 104 -8.84 3.30 -0.91
N ARG A 105 -7.93 2.88 -1.79
CA ARG A 105 -6.69 3.62 -2.07
C ARG A 105 -6.36 3.57 -3.56
N ALA A 106 -5.93 4.71 -4.09
CA ALA A 106 -5.35 4.81 -5.43
C ALA A 106 -3.94 5.41 -5.32
N SER A 107 -3.03 4.99 -6.18
CA SER A 107 -1.66 5.51 -6.20
C SER A 107 -1.08 5.55 -7.61
N ALA A 108 -0.15 6.48 -7.82
CA ALA A 108 0.68 6.59 -9.01
C ALA A 108 2.14 6.70 -8.58
N THR A 109 3.04 5.96 -9.22
CA THR A 109 4.48 5.97 -8.92
C THR A 109 5.28 6.02 -10.21
N TRP A 110 6.25 6.92 -10.26
CA TRP A 110 7.18 7.08 -11.36
C TRP A 110 8.57 6.68 -10.90
N MET A 111 9.10 5.57 -11.43
CA MET A 111 10.49 5.18 -11.25
C MET A 111 11.35 5.84 -12.33
N ALA A 112 12.33 6.65 -11.91
CA ALA A 112 13.14 7.47 -12.80
C ALA A 112 14.65 7.21 -12.66
N LEU A 113 15.07 6.46 -11.63
CA LEU A 113 16.46 6.11 -11.35
C LEU A 113 16.67 4.62 -11.63
N GLY A 114 17.68 4.29 -12.43
CA GLY A 114 17.97 2.90 -12.82
C GLY A 114 16.95 2.39 -13.84
N GLU A 115 16.17 1.37 -13.47
CA GLU A 115 15.04 0.93 -14.30
C GLU A 115 13.86 1.91 -14.20
N THR A 116 13.37 2.34 -15.36
CA THR A 116 12.31 3.33 -15.47
C THR A 116 11.00 2.68 -15.87
N TYR A 117 9.95 2.92 -15.09
CA TYR A 117 8.59 2.45 -15.35
C TYR A 117 7.61 3.27 -14.51
N GLU A 118 6.32 3.15 -14.85
CA GLU A 118 5.24 3.78 -14.11
C GLU A 118 4.25 2.74 -13.59
N ASP A 119 3.85 2.92 -12.33
CA ASP A 119 2.83 2.09 -11.68
C ASP A 119 1.63 2.93 -11.34
N HIS A 120 0.47 2.49 -11.79
CA HIS A 120 -0.81 2.90 -11.21
C HIS A 120 -1.38 1.74 -10.44
N ALA A 121 -1.92 2.00 -9.27
CA ALA A 121 -2.59 0.97 -8.50
C ALA A 121 -3.87 1.48 -7.86
N ALA A 122 -4.88 0.62 -7.83
CA ALA A 122 -6.11 0.81 -7.09
C ALA A 122 -6.28 -0.38 -6.14
N SER A 123 -6.72 -0.14 -4.92
CA SER A 123 -6.94 -1.19 -3.94
C SER A 123 -8.17 -0.91 -3.09
N LEU A 124 -8.82 -2.00 -2.68
CA LEU A 124 -9.95 -2.02 -1.78
C LEU A 124 -9.69 -3.06 -0.69
N GLY A 125 -9.54 -2.60 0.53
CA GLY A 125 -9.42 -3.42 1.72
C GLY A 125 -10.66 -3.33 2.59
N THR A 126 -11.04 -4.44 3.21
CA THR A 126 -12.06 -4.48 4.26
C THR A 126 -11.53 -5.26 5.45
N ASP A 127 -11.78 -4.73 6.64
CA ASP A 127 -11.49 -5.39 7.92
C ASP A 127 -12.80 -5.53 8.70
N LEU A 128 -13.16 -6.77 9.02
CA LEU A 128 -14.37 -7.13 9.73
C LEU A 128 -14.01 -7.90 11.00
N ARG A 129 -14.27 -7.29 12.15
CA ARG A 129 -14.22 -7.94 13.45
C ARG A 129 -15.50 -8.73 13.68
N ILE A 130 -15.43 -10.05 13.52
CA ILE A 130 -16.60 -10.94 13.65
C ILE A 130 -16.94 -11.12 15.14
N THR A 131 -15.91 -11.31 15.97
CA THR A 131 -16.00 -11.38 17.44
C THR A 131 -14.78 -10.70 18.05
N ASP A 132 -14.71 -10.60 19.37
CA ASP A 132 -13.50 -10.11 20.05
C ASP A 132 -12.26 -11.00 19.84
N ARG A 133 -12.44 -12.23 19.32
CA ARG A 133 -11.37 -13.22 19.10
C ARG A 133 -11.05 -13.47 17.64
N TRP A 134 -11.86 -12.96 16.71
CA TRP A 134 -11.74 -13.27 15.28
C TRP A 134 -11.92 -12.02 14.44
N SER A 135 -10.94 -11.72 13.59
CA SER A 135 -11.09 -10.73 12.53
C SER A 135 -10.79 -11.34 11.17
N LEU A 136 -11.57 -10.90 10.18
CA LEU A 136 -11.39 -11.23 8.78
C LEU A 136 -10.94 -9.97 8.04
N ARG A 137 -9.81 -10.07 7.34
CA ARG A 137 -9.33 -9.02 6.45
C ARG A 137 -9.31 -9.55 5.03
N LEU A 138 -9.85 -8.77 4.11
CA LEU A 138 -9.79 -9.02 2.68
C LEU A 138 -9.19 -7.78 2.01
N GLU A 139 -8.25 -7.99 1.10
CA GLU A 139 -7.65 -6.92 0.30
C GLU A 139 -7.64 -7.35 -1.15
N SER A 140 -8.16 -6.49 -2.01
CA SER A 140 -8.10 -6.63 -3.46
C SER A 140 -7.32 -5.45 -4.01
N ALA A 141 -6.34 -5.74 -4.85
CA ALA A 141 -5.49 -4.73 -5.48
C ALA A 141 -5.40 -4.99 -6.98
N TYR A 142 -5.29 -3.91 -7.73
CA TYR A 142 -5.11 -3.92 -9.15
C TYR A 142 -3.97 -2.98 -9.48
N THR A 143 -2.91 -3.52 -10.09
CA THR A 143 -1.76 -2.73 -10.53
C THR A 143 -1.67 -2.74 -12.04
N TRP A 144 -1.63 -1.55 -12.63
CA TRP A 144 -1.30 -1.34 -14.03
C TRP A 144 0.16 -0.88 -14.12
N ARG A 145 0.99 -1.65 -14.83
CA ARG A 145 2.39 -1.32 -15.09
C ARG A 145 2.69 -1.56 -16.56
N ASP A 146 3.10 -0.52 -17.27
CA ASP A 146 3.51 -0.59 -18.68
C ASP A 146 2.56 -1.39 -19.60
N GLY A 147 1.25 -1.30 -19.35
CA GLY A 147 0.20 -2.00 -20.11
C GLY A 147 -0.12 -3.43 -19.65
N TYR A 148 0.55 -3.95 -18.62
CA TYR A 148 0.23 -5.23 -17.98
C TYR A 148 -0.56 -5.02 -16.68
N GLU A 149 -1.50 -5.93 -16.46
CA GLU A 149 -2.43 -5.89 -15.34
C GLU A 149 -2.12 -7.01 -14.36
N TYR A 150 -1.97 -6.64 -13.09
CA TYR A 150 -1.65 -7.56 -12.00
C TYR A 150 -2.78 -7.48 -10.96
N PRO A 151 -3.87 -8.24 -11.14
CA PRO A 151 -4.90 -8.38 -10.12
C PRO A 151 -4.41 -9.28 -8.99
N GLU A 152 -4.59 -8.81 -7.76
CA GLU A 152 -4.20 -9.52 -6.55
C GLU A 152 -5.36 -9.50 -5.55
N ALA A 153 -5.58 -10.64 -4.88
CA ALA A 153 -6.53 -10.75 -3.80
C ALA A 153 -5.90 -11.54 -2.66
N GLN A 154 -6.02 -11.01 -1.45
CA GLN A 154 -5.44 -11.58 -0.24
C GLN A 154 -6.50 -11.62 0.85
N LEU A 155 -6.53 -12.74 1.58
CA LEU A 155 -7.47 -12.98 2.67
C LEU A 155 -6.70 -13.42 3.90
N TRP A 156 -6.94 -12.75 5.02
CA TRP A 156 -6.38 -13.11 6.32
C TRP A 156 -7.47 -13.35 7.33
N LEU A 157 -7.28 -14.40 8.13
CA LEU A 157 -8.08 -14.68 9.29
C LEU A 157 -7.17 -14.59 10.52
N HIS A 158 -7.46 -13.62 11.39
CA HIS A 158 -6.69 -13.43 12.62
C HIS A 158 -7.48 -13.97 13.80
N HIS A 159 -6.77 -14.72 14.65
CA HIS A 159 -7.27 -15.16 15.94
C HIS A 159 -6.52 -14.44 17.07
N TYR A 160 -7.26 -13.83 17.99
CA TYR A 160 -6.72 -13.13 19.15
C TYR A 160 -6.99 -13.95 20.42
N PHE A 161 -5.98 -14.05 21.28
CA PHE A 161 -5.98 -14.81 22.54
C PHE A 161 -6.09 -13.91 23.77
#